data_AF-A0A533MM87-F1
#
_entry.id   AF-A0A533MM87-F1
#
_cell.length_a   1.000
_cell.length_b   1.000
_cell.length_c   1.000
_cell.angle_alpha   90.00
_cell.angle_beta   90.00
_cell.angle_gamma   90.00
#
_symmetry.space_group_name_H-M   'P 1'
#
loop_
_entity.id
_entity.type
_entity.pdbx_description
1 polymer ?
#
loop_
_entity_poly.entity_id
_entity_poly.type
_entity_poly.pdbx_seq_one_letter_code
_entity_poly.pdbx_strand_id
1 'polypeptide(L)'
;MFDIILRNLTQRKIRTGLTVSGIGLGIFAVIVMGGMSENFNQTFEKSFSLTAEKIRVFSSVGVFGGGLTNSKAAEVRKVPG
;
A
#
# COMPACT_ATOMS: atom_id res chain seq x y z
N MET A 1 29.67 -10.28 34.52
CA MET A 1 28.94 -11.55 34.20
C MET A 1 28.42 -11.54 32.75
N PHE A 2 27.81 -10.43 32.29
CA PHE A 2 27.39 -10.24 30.90
C PHE A 2 28.53 -10.32 29.85
N ASP A 3 29.74 -9.83 30.18
CA ASP A 3 30.89 -9.89 29.25
C ASP A 3 31.29 -11.32 28.85
N ILE A 4 31.14 -12.28 29.77
CA ILE A 4 31.47 -13.69 29.51
C ILE A 4 30.46 -14.30 28.53
N ILE A 5 29.19 -13.91 28.66
CA ILE A 5 28.09 -14.36 27.80
C ILE A 5 28.25 -13.79 26.39
N LEU A 6 28.53 -12.48 26.25
CA LEU A 6 28.79 -11.85 24.95
C LEU A 6 30.02 -12.45 24.25
N ARG A 7 31.08 -12.76 25.01
CA ARG A 7 32.30 -13.39 24.48
C ARG A 7 32.05 -14.83 23.99
N ASN A 8 31.21 -15.59 24.68
CA ASN A 8 30.80 -16.93 24.23
C ASN A 8 29.85 -16.88 23.01
N LEU A 9 28.95 -15.89 22.95
CA LEU A 9 28.07 -15.68 21.79
C LEU A 9 28.87 -15.33 20.53
N THR A 10 29.94 -14.55 20.65
CA THR A 10 30.83 -14.16 19.54
C THR A 10 31.82 -15.25 19.12
N GLN A 11 32.00 -16.31 19.90
CA GLN A 11 32.78 -17.48 19.48
C GLN A 11 32.01 -18.40 18.51
N ARG A 12 30.68 -18.45 18.61
CA ARG A 12 29.83 -19.24 17.70
C ARG A 12 29.09 -18.36 16.68
N LYS A 13 29.88 -17.61 15.90
CA LYS A 13 29.41 -16.55 14.98
C LYS A 13 28.26 -16.96 14.06
N ILE A 14 28.32 -18.15 13.47
CA ILE A 14 27.32 -18.61 12.50
C ILE A 14 25.98 -18.93 13.15
N ARG A 15 25.97 -19.72 14.23
CA ARG A 15 24.73 -20.14 14.89
C ARG A 15 24.02 -18.96 15.56
N THR A 16 24.78 -18.13 16.26
CA THR A 16 24.25 -16.93 16.91
C THR A 16 23.76 -15.92 15.87
N GLY A 17 24.54 -15.67 14.81
CA GLY A 17 24.15 -14.78 13.73
C GLY A 17 22.87 -15.22 13.02
N LEU A 18 22.78 -16.49 12.63
CA LEU A 18 21.59 -17.01 11.95
C LEU A 18 20.33 -16.94 12.83
N THR A 19 20.46 -17.19 14.13
CA THR A 19 19.33 -17.13 15.07
C THR A 19 18.85 -15.70 15.28
N VAL A 20 19.76 -14.76 15.52
CA VAL A 20 19.41 -13.35 15.72
C VAL A 20 18.84 -12.74 14.45
N SER A 21 19.42 -13.05 13.28
CA SER A 21 18.88 -12.61 11.99
C SER A 21 17.49 -13.19 11.71
N GLY A 22 17.24 -14.46 12.05
CA GLY A 22 15.92 -15.07 11.89
C GLY A 22 14.85 -14.40 12.74
N ILE A 23 15.15 -14.15 14.03
CA ILE A 23 14.26 -13.42 14.93
C ILE A 23 14.04 -11.98 14.43
N GLY A 24 15.12 -11.31 14.00
CA GLY A 24 15.07 -9.96 13.45
C GLY A 24 14.18 -9.86 12.21
N LEU A 25 14.34 -10.79 11.25
CA LEU A 25 13.51 -10.86 10.05
C LEU A 25 12.04 -11.16 10.38
N GLY A 26 11.77 -12.02 11.34
CA GLY A 26 10.41 -12.32 11.79
C GLY A 26 9.69 -11.10 12.37
N ILE A 27 10.35 -10.38 13.28
CA ILE A 27 9.81 -9.15 13.88
C ILE A 27 9.65 -8.07 12.81
N PHE A 28 10.65 -7.92 11.93
CA PHE A 28 10.62 -6.94 10.85
C PHE A 28 9.43 -7.16 9.90
N ALA A 29 9.15 -8.41 9.51
CA ALA A 29 8.02 -8.73 8.65
C ALA A 29 6.67 -8.34 9.30
N VAL A 30 6.51 -8.62 10.59
CA VAL A 30 5.29 -8.27 11.33
C VAL A 30 5.11 -6.75 11.41
N ILE A 31 6.18 -6.01 11.73
CA ILE A 31 6.12 -4.54 11.83
C ILE A 31 5.80 -3.91 10.48
N VAL A 32 6.45 -4.35 9.40
CA VAL A 32 6.23 -3.83 8.05
C VAL A 32 4.80 -4.10 7.60
N MET A 33 4.28 -5.32 7.77
CA MET A 33 2.89 -5.62 7.43
C MET A 33 1.90 -4.82 8.29
N GLY A 34 2.17 -4.66 9.59
CA GLY A 34 1.32 -3.84 10.47
C GLY A 34 1.29 -2.37 10.03
N GLY A 35 2.44 -1.79 9.70
CA GLY A 35 2.53 -0.40 9.23
C GLY A 35 1.97 -0.20 7.82
N MET A 36 2.11 -1.18 6.94
CA MET A 36 1.51 -1.15 5.60
C MET A 36 -0.01 -1.28 5.65
N SER A 37 -0.57 -2.11 6.54
CA SER A 37 -2.02 -2.29 6.67
C SER A 37 -2.75 -0.97 6.96
N GLU A 38 -2.19 -0.14 7.84
CA GLU A 38 -2.77 1.15 8.20
C GLU A 38 -2.77 2.12 7.00
N ASN A 39 -1.63 2.21 6.31
CA ASN A 39 -1.50 3.07 5.12
C ASN A 39 -2.34 2.57 3.94
N PHE A 40 -2.49 1.26 3.79
CA PHE A 40 -3.28 0.66 2.72
C PHE A 40 -4.77 0.97 2.92
N ASN A 41 -5.29 0.83 4.14
CA ASN A 41 -6.68 1.15 4.45
C ASN A 41 -7.00 2.63 4.15
N GLN A 42 -6.13 3.55 4.57
CA GLN A 42 -6.33 4.98 4.31
C GLN A 42 -6.20 5.34 2.82
N THR A 43 -5.29 4.71 2.10
CA THR A 43 -5.11 4.95 0.65
C THR A 43 -6.27 4.38 -0.15
N PHE A 44 -6.76 3.20 0.21
CA PHE A 44 -7.90 2.58 -0.45
C PHE A 44 -9.19 3.35 -0.20
N GLU A 45 -9.45 3.79 1.02
CA GLU A 45 -10.61 4.61 1.34
C GLU A 45 -10.59 5.94 0.57
N LYS A 46 -9.43 6.60 0.50
CA LYS A 46 -9.25 7.82 -0.31
C LYS A 46 -9.40 7.57 -1.80
N SER A 47 -8.92 6.44 -2.31
CA SER A 47 -9.03 6.09 -3.73
C SER A 47 -10.45 5.70 -4.13
N PHE A 48 -11.14 5.00 -3.23
CA PHE A 48 -12.51 4.56 -3.43
C PHE A 48 -13.49 5.72 -3.28
N SER A 49 -13.37 6.58 -2.26
CA SER A 49 -14.22 7.78 -2.13
C SER A 49 -14.14 8.69 -3.37
N LEU A 50 -12.95 8.91 -3.92
CA LEU A 50 -12.79 9.69 -5.17
C LEU A 50 -13.40 9.01 -6.41
N THR A 51 -13.56 7.69 -6.38
CA THR A 51 -14.11 6.90 -7.51
C THR A 51 -15.60 6.60 -7.37
N ALA A 52 -16.07 6.39 -6.14
CA ALA A 52 -17.45 6.01 -5.82
C ALA A 52 -18.38 7.22 -5.72
N GLU A 53 -17.87 8.39 -5.29
CA GLU A 53 -18.68 9.62 -5.24
C GLU A 53 -18.88 10.24 -6.64
N LYS A 54 -18.08 9.83 -7.63
CA LYS A 54 -18.05 10.48 -8.95
C LYS A 54 -18.38 9.50 -10.08
N ILE A 55 -19.59 9.63 -10.63
CA ILE A 55 -19.99 8.95 -11.88
C ILE A 55 -19.05 9.43 -13.00
N ARG A 56 -18.16 8.55 -13.45
CA ARG A 56 -17.21 8.84 -14.54
C ARG A 56 -17.87 8.48 -15.88
N VAL A 57 -18.20 9.51 -16.66
CA VAL A 57 -18.72 9.36 -18.02
C VAL A 57 -17.55 9.26 -18.99
N PHE A 58 -17.37 8.09 -19.59
CA PHE A 58 -16.39 7.86 -20.65
C PHE A 58 -17.04 8.13 -22.01
N SER A 59 -16.33 8.85 -22.88
CA SER A 59 -16.74 9.00 -24.29
C SER A 59 -16.47 7.69 -25.03
N SER A 60 -17.41 7.24 -25.86
CA SER A 60 -17.37 5.92 -26.53
C SER A 60 -16.35 5.81 -27.68
N VAL A 61 -15.37 6.70 -27.76
CA VAL A 61 -14.30 6.64 -28.77
C VAL A 61 -13.01 6.26 -28.04
N GLY A 62 -12.63 5.00 -28.22
CA GLY A 62 -11.60 4.31 -27.46
C GLY A 62 -10.24 5.01 -27.47
N VAL A 63 -9.50 4.81 -26.37
CA VAL A 63 -8.06 5.00 -26.03
C VAL A 63 -7.26 6.15 -26.65
N PHE A 64 -7.53 6.58 -27.88
CA PHE A 64 -6.89 7.69 -28.57
C PHE A 64 -7.95 8.62 -29.20
N GLY A 65 -8.19 9.76 -28.56
CA GLY A 65 -8.81 10.91 -29.22
C GLY A 65 -10.30 11.08 -28.98
N GLY A 66 -10.64 11.89 -27.99
CA GLY A 66 -11.99 12.37 -27.76
C GLY A 66 -12.08 13.18 -26.49
N GLY A 67 -11.54 14.40 -26.51
CA GLY A 67 -11.73 15.34 -25.41
C GLY A 67 -13.22 15.52 -25.11
N LEU A 68 -13.59 15.44 -23.83
CA LEU A 68 -14.95 15.70 -23.37
C LEU A 68 -15.28 17.18 -23.63
N THR A 69 -16.03 17.47 -24.69
CA THR A 69 -16.55 18.82 -24.93
C THR A 69 -17.63 19.16 -23.89
N ASN A 70 -17.63 20.41 -23.39
CA ASN A 70 -18.57 20.93 -22.38
C ASN A 70 -20.06 20.68 -22.68
N SER A 71 -20.42 20.42 -23.94
CA SER A 71 -21.77 20.05 -24.35
C SER A 71 -22.24 18.70 -23.77
N LYS A 72 -21.35 17.68 -23.71
CA LYS A 72 -21.66 16.37 -23.12
C LYS A 72 -21.86 16.45 -21.60
N ALA A 73 -21.17 17.37 -20.93
CA ALA A 73 -21.35 17.62 -19.49
C ALA A 73 -22.72 18.21 -19.16
N ALA A 74 -23.28 19.03 -20.04
CA ALA A 74 -24.63 19.59 -19.89
C ALA A 74 -25.74 18.55 -20.16
N GLU A 75 -25.49 17.58 -21.04
CA GLU A 75 -26.41 16.49 -21.36
C GLU A 75 -26.52 15.47 -20.21
N VAL A 76 -25.40 15.08 -19.60
CA VAL A 76 -25.37 14.19 -18.42
C VAL A 76 -26.09 14.83 -17.23
N ARG A 77 -26.00 16.15 -17.06
CA ARG A 77 -26.66 16.88 -15.98
C ARG A 77 -28.19 16.95 -16.12
N LYS A 78 -28.73 16.64 -17.30
CA LYS A 78 -30.18 16.59 -17.55
C LYS A 78 -30.79 15.21 -17.30
N VAL A 79 -29.98 14.16 -17.16
CA VAL A 79 -30.47 12.82 -16.86
C VAL A 79 -30.64 12.70 -15.34
N PRO A 80 -31.85 12.40 -14.84
CA PRO A 80 -32.05 12.11 -13.43
C PRO A 80 -31.50 10.72 -13.09
N GLY A 81 -30.51 10.69 -12.19
CA GLY A 81 -30.02 9.49 -11.49
C GLY A 81 -29.11 8.59 -12.31
#